data_AF-A0A3D2RW97-F1
#
_entry.id   AF-A0A3D2RW97-F1
#
_cell.length_a   1.000
_cell.length_b   1.000
_cell.length_c   1.000
_cell.angle_alpha   90.00
_cell.angle_beta   90.00
_cell.angle_gamma   90.00
#
_symmetry.space_group_name_H-M   'P 1'
#
loop_
_entity.id
_entity.type
_entity.pdbx_description
1 polymer ?
#
loop_
_entity_poly.entity_id
_entity_poly.type
_entity_poly.pdbx_seq_one_letter_code
_entity_poly.pdbx_strand_id
1 'polypeptide(L)'
;MRIAIGGMSHEGTTFSPLLTDLEDLVVTRGEDLLSDDNLRQLYRQHNVEIIPTLFARGTPSGIIKKSCYQVLKNEILLKIKSAKDLDGICLTLHGAMEVEEVG
;
A
#
# COMPACT_ATOMS: atom_id res chain seq x y z
N MET A 1 -6.88 0.03 20.23
CA MET A 1 -5.62 0.42 19.55
C MET A 1 -5.96 0.98 18.18
N ARG A 2 -5.23 1.99 17.70
CA ARG A 2 -5.41 2.64 16.40
C ARG A 2 -4.26 2.28 15.48
N ILE A 3 -4.52 1.48 14.46
CA ILE A 3 -3.49 0.97 13.55
C ILE A 3 -3.73 1.49 12.15
N ALA A 4 -2.73 2.17 11.57
CA ALA A 4 -2.78 2.55 10.17
C ALA A 4 -2.45 1.34 9.28
N ILE A 5 -3.25 1.14 8.23
CA ILE A 5 -3.00 0.08 7.24
C ILE A 5 -2.79 0.64 5.85
N GLY A 6 -1.95 -0.03 5.07
CA GLY A 6 -1.74 0.25 3.67
C GLY A 6 -0.61 -0.57 3.08
N GLY A 7 -0.17 -0.23 1.88
CA GLY A 7 1.02 -0.82 1.31
C GLY A 7 1.02 -0.90 -0.21
N MET A 8 2.00 -1.63 -0.72
CA MET A 8 2.24 -1.82 -2.14
C MET A 8 2.67 -3.26 -2.36
N SER A 9 2.03 -3.96 -3.29
CA SER A 9 2.35 -5.32 -3.64
C SER A 9 2.58 -5.44 -5.14
N HIS A 10 3.82 -5.65 -5.52
CA HIS A 10 4.28 -5.84 -6.89
C HIS A 10 5.59 -6.63 -6.85
N GLU A 11 5.83 -7.42 -7.89
CA GLU A 11 7.06 -8.15 -8.10
C GLU A 11 7.74 -7.61 -9.36
N GLY A 12 8.92 -7.00 -9.18
CA GLY A 12 9.67 -6.35 -10.25
C GLY A 12 10.79 -7.24 -10.78
N THR A 13 11.01 -7.21 -12.10
CA THR A 13 12.19 -7.82 -12.72
C THR A 13 12.98 -6.81 -13.55
N THR A 14 14.29 -6.74 -13.29
CA THR A 14 15.24 -5.86 -14.02
C THR A 14 15.59 -6.39 -15.41
N PHE A 15 15.17 -7.60 -15.76
CA PHE A 15 15.35 -8.18 -17.10
C PHE A 15 14.25 -7.75 -18.09
N SER A 16 13.16 -7.15 -17.61
CA SER A 16 12.08 -6.64 -18.44
C SER A 16 12.36 -5.19 -18.84
N PRO A 17 12.20 -4.82 -20.12
CA PRO A 17 12.32 -3.42 -20.56
C PRO A 17 11.08 -2.58 -20.24
N LEU A 18 10.00 -3.20 -19.74
CA LEU A 18 8.77 -2.49 -19.38
C LEU A 18 8.94 -1.74 -18.05
N LEU A 19 8.25 -0.61 -17.93
CA LEU A 19 8.13 0.11 -16.68
C LEU A 19 6.68 0.07 -16.22
N THR A 20 6.48 -0.24 -14.94
CA THR A 20 5.17 -0.25 -14.30
C THR A 20 4.81 1.15 -13.82
N ASP A 21 3.68 1.67 -14.25
CA ASP A 21 3.14 2.97 -13.84
C ASP A 21 1.77 2.83 -13.15
N LEU A 22 1.16 3.94 -12.72
CA LEU A 22 -0.11 3.95 -12.00
C LEU A 22 -1.25 3.25 -12.74
N GLU A 23 -1.26 3.30 -14.06
CA GLU A 23 -2.28 2.65 -14.92
C GLU A 23 -2.20 1.12 -14.89
N ASP A 24 -1.04 0.56 -14.52
CA ASP A 24 -0.82 -0.88 -14.38
C ASP A 24 -1.20 -1.41 -12.98
N LEU A 25 -1.60 -0.51 -12.08
CA LEU A 25 -1.87 -0.82 -10.68
C LEU A 25 -3.35 -0.67 -10.34
N VAL A 26 -3.87 -1.64 -9.59
CA VAL A 26 -5.15 -1.50 -8.89
C VAL A 26 -4.87 -0.82 -7.56
N VAL A 27 -5.35 0.42 -7.41
CA VAL A 27 -5.16 1.21 -6.18
C VAL A 27 -6.48 1.36 -5.44
N THR A 28 -6.62 0.64 -4.33
CA THR A 28 -7.75 0.77 -3.40
C THR A 28 -7.41 1.82 -2.35
N ARG A 29 -8.36 2.68 -1.95
CA ARG A 29 -8.11 3.83 -1.04
C ARG A 29 -9.14 3.93 0.07
N GLY A 30 -8.71 4.43 1.23
CA GLY A 30 -9.59 4.72 2.37
C GLY A 30 -10.47 3.54 2.76
N GLU A 31 -11.74 3.81 3.02
CA GLU A 31 -12.70 2.80 3.49
C GLU A 31 -12.89 1.62 2.52
N ASP A 32 -12.55 1.77 1.24
CA ASP A 32 -12.63 0.67 0.27
C ASP A 32 -11.64 -0.46 0.61
N LEU A 33 -10.54 -0.18 1.33
CA LEU A 33 -9.64 -1.21 1.87
C LEU A 33 -10.34 -2.11 2.89
N LEU A 34 -11.41 -1.61 3.49
CA LEU A 34 -12.16 -2.28 4.53
C LEU A 34 -13.46 -2.88 3.95
N SER A 35 -13.57 -3.04 2.64
CA SER A 35 -14.76 -3.62 2.01
C SER A 35 -15.00 -5.10 2.40
N ASP A 36 -13.98 -5.79 2.93
CA ASP A 36 -14.13 -7.15 3.49
C ASP A 36 -14.66 -7.11 4.93
N ASP A 37 -15.91 -7.55 5.09
CA ASP A 37 -16.60 -7.63 6.38
C ASP A 37 -15.90 -8.55 7.38
N ASN A 38 -15.24 -9.63 6.93
CA ASN A 38 -14.51 -10.53 7.83
C ASN A 38 -13.31 -9.83 8.44
N LEU A 39 -12.61 -9.04 7.63
CA LEU A 39 -11.46 -8.27 8.09
C LEU A 39 -11.89 -7.20 9.10
N ARG A 40 -12.98 -6.48 8.82
CA ARG A 40 -13.57 -5.53 9.79
C ARG A 40 -13.97 -6.22 11.10
N GLN A 41 -14.57 -7.41 11.02
CA GLN A 41 -15.00 -8.15 12.20
C GLN A 41 -13.82 -8.62 13.06
N LEU A 42 -12.76 -9.14 12.44
CA LEU A 42 -11.54 -9.56 13.14
C LEU A 42 -10.94 -8.40 13.95
N TYR A 43 -10.80 -7.22 13.36
CA TYR A 43 -10.24 -6.07 14.06
C TYR A 43 -11.14 -5.58 15.20
N ARG A 44 -12.47 -5.58 15.00
CA ARG A 44 -13.44 -5.26 16.06
C ARG A 44 -13.33 -6.23 17.23
N GLN A 45 -13.17 -7.53 16.99
CA GLN A 45 -13.00 -8.55 18.04
C GLN A 45 -11.77 -8.29 18.91
N HIS A 46 -10.73 -7.65 18.36
CA HIS A 46 -9.52 -7.29 19.08
C HIS A 46 -9.49 -5.83 19.58
N ASN A 47 -10.62 -5.10 19.53
CA ASN A 47 -10.70 -3.67 19.88
C ASN A 47 -9.66 -2.80 19.13
N VAL A 48 -9.43 -3.13 17.85
CA VAL A 48 -8.55 -2.39 16.95
C VAL A 48 -9.39 -1.51 16.03
N GLU A 49 -9.13 -0.22 16.06
CA GLU A 49 -9.61 0.74 15.08
C GLU A 49 -8.60 0.81 13.93
N ILE A 50 -9.08 0.62 12.71
CA ILE A 50 -8.25 0.64 11.52
C ILE A 50 -8.34 2.01 10.86
N ILE A 51 -7.18 2.60 10.60
CA ILE A 51 -7.04 3.86 9.89
C ILE A 51 -6.53 3.57 8.47
N PRO A 52 -7.42 3.45 7.47
CA PRO A 52 -7.00 3.03 6.14
C PRO A 52 -6.30 4.14 5.37
N THR A 53 -5.25 3.77 4.63
CA THR A 53 -4.53 4.66 3.71
C THR A 53 -4.84 4.31 2.25
N LEU A 54 -3.96 3.58 1.58
CA LEU A 54 -4.17 2.93 0.29
C LEU A 54 -3.47 1.58 0.23
N PHE A 55 -3.91 0.72 -0.67
CA PHE A 55 -3.19 -0.46 -1.08
C PHE A 55 -3.09 -0.49 -2.61
N ALA A 56 -1.86 -0.46 -3.12
CA ALA A 56 -1.60 -0.57 -4.56
C ALA A 56 -1.14 -1.99 -4.89
N ARG A 57 -1.81 -2.63 -5.84
CA ARG A 57 -1.51 -3.99 -6.28
C ARG A 57 -1.20 -4.02 -7.77
N GLY A 58 -0.02 -4.52 -8.13
CA GLY A 58 0.37 -4.83 -9.49
C GLY A 58 0.62 -6.32 -9.66
N THR A 59 0.48 -6.83 -10.88
CA THR A 59 0.98 -8.16 -11.26
C THR A 59 2.50 -8.12 -11.46
N PRO A 60 3.19 -9.28 -11.44
CA PRO A 60 4.61 -9.31 -11.77
C PRO A 60 4.90 -8.72 -13.16
N SER A 61 5.87 -7.80 -13.24
CA SER A 61 6.23 -7.09 -14.47
C SER A 61 7.62 -6.43 -14.32
N GLY A 62 7.97 -5.50 -15.22
CA GLY A 62 9.19 -4.71 -15.06
C GLY A 62 9.12 -3.74 -13.87
N ILE A 63 10.25 -3.08 -13.59
CA ILE A 63 10.43 -2.24 -12.41
C ILE A 63 9.42 -1.08 -12.37
N ILE A 64 9.13 -0.57 -11.18
CA ILE A 64 8.18 0.54 -11.00
C ILE A 64 8.84 1.87 -11.32
N LYS A 65 8.13 2.73 -12.07
CA LYS A 65 8.57 4.10 -12.31
C LYS A 65 8.76 4.84 -11.00
N LYS A 66 9.87 5.57 -10.87
CA LYS A 66 10.15 6.36 -9.66
C LYS A 66 9.01 7.33 -9.32
N SER A 67 8.42 7.97 -10.33
CA SER A 67 7.28 8.89 -10.17
C SER A 67 6.06 8.19 -9.56
N CYS A 68 5.69 7.00 -10.07
CA CYS A 68 4.59 6.18 -9.56
C CYS A 68 4.81 5.83 -8.08
N TYR A 69 5.99 5.29 -7.75
CA TYR A 69 6.35 4.97 -6.37
C TYR A 69 6.27 6.17 -5.43
N GLN A 70 6.78 7.33 -5.86
CA GLN A 70 6.75 8.54 -5.02
C GLN A 70 5.32 9.02 -4.77
N VAL A 71 4.43 8.99 -5.77
CA VAL A 71 3.02 9.34 -5.61
C VAL A 71 2.36 8.46 -4.54
N LEU A 72 2.46 7.13 -4.69
CA LEU A 72 1.83 6.18 -3.78
C LEU A 72 2.41 6.24 -2.37
N LYS A 73 3.75 6.26 -2.24
CA LYS A 73 4.42 6.39 -0.95
C LYS A 73 4.03 7.69 -0.25
N ASN A 74 4.01 8.82 -0.97
CA ASN A 74 3.65 10.09 -0.36
C ASN A 74 2.19 10.12 0.09
N GLU A 75 1.28 9.52 -0.66
CA GLU A 75 -0.12 9.40 -0.25
C GLU A 75 -0.27 8.58 1.04
N ILE A 76 0.41 7.42 1.15
CA ILE A 76 0.45 6.62 2.40
C ILE A 76 1.00 7.45 3.56
N LEU A 77 2.16 8.11 3.37
CA LEU A 77 2.81 8.88 4.41
C LEU A 77 1.97 10.08 4.87
N LEU A 78 1.29 10.76 3.95
CA LEU A 78 0.39 11.88 4.29
C LEU A 78 -0.78 11.40 5.14
N LYS A 79 -1.40 10.27 4.78
CA LYS A 79 -2.50 9.69 5.56
C LYS A 79 -2.05 9.29 6.96
N ILE A 80 -0.92 8.60 7.08
CA ILE A 80 -0.33 8.23 8.38
C ILE A 80 -0.05 9.48 9.22
N LYS A 81 0.60 10.51 8.65
CA LYS A 81 0.91 11.77 9.37
C LYS A 81 -0.33 12.54 9.80
N SER A 82 -1.42 12.45 9.04
CA SER A 82 -2.68 13.11 9.37
C SER A 82 -3.49 12.40 10.45
N ALA A 83 -3.20 11.11 10.69
CA ALA A 83 -3.88 10.32 11.70
C ALA A 83 -3.35 10.64 13.09
N LYS A 84 -4.25 11.07 13.98
CA LYS A 84 -3.92 11.29 15.40
C LYS A 84 -3.96 9.98 16.17
N ASP A 85 -3.12 9.92 17.20
CA ASP A 85 -3.12 8.87 18.22
C ASP A 85 -2.97 7.46 17.65
N LEU A 86 -2.09 7.28 16.66
CA LEU A 86 -1.75 5.95 16.15
C LEU A 86 -0.89 5.19 17.16
N ASP A 87 -1.29 3.95 17.45
CA ASP A 87 -0.52 3.01 18.25
C ASP A 87 0.46 2.18 17.40
N GLY A 88 0.25 2.14 16.07
CA GLY A 88 1.10 1.37 15.17
C GLY A 88 0.73 1.50 13.69
N ILE A 89 1.57 0.89 12.86
CA ILE A 89 1.42 0.84 11.40
C ILE A 89 1.61 -0.60 10.96
N CYS A 90 0.69 -1.12 10.17
CA CYS A 90 0.79 -2.45 9.55
C CYS A 90 0.80 -2.28 8.03
N LEU A 91 1.91 -2.64 7.39
CA LEU A 91 2.07 -2.50 5.95
C LEU A 91 2.06 -3.87 5.27
N THR A 92 1.19 -4.02 4.27
CA THR A 92 1.19 -5.17 3.37
C THR A 92 2.15 -4.89 2.22
N LEU A 93 3.32 -5.52 2.26
CA LEU A 93 4.38 -5.35 1.26
C LEU A 93 4.72 -6.69 0.63
N HIS A 94 4.97 -6.72 -0.68
CA HIS A 94 5.40 -7.96 -1.36
C HIS A 94 6.83 -8.38 -0.96
N GLY A 95 7.74 -7.41 -0.86
CA GLY A 95 9.14 -7.64 -0.50
C GLY A 95 10.10 -7.87 -1.68
N ALA A 96 9.60 -7.94 -2.91
CA ALA A 96 10.39 -8.11 -4.15
C ALA A 96 10.06 -7.03 -5.21
N MET A 97 9.68 -5.85 -4.73
CA MET A 97 9.35 -4.71 -5.59
C MET A 97 10.64 -3.94 -5.89
N GLU A 98 10.92 -3.73 -7.18
CA GLU A 98 12.07 -2.96 -7.65
C GLU A 98 11.59 -1.61 -8.19
N VAL A 99 12.29 -0.52 -7.87
CA VAL A 99 11.90 0.84 -8.25
C VAL A 99 13.07 1.56 -8.88
N GLU A 100 12.82 2.24 -9.99
CA GLU A 100 13.84 3.07 -10.65
C GLU A 100 14.58 3.98 -9.65
N GLU A 101 15.91 3.82 -9.60
CA GLU A 101 16.85 4.66 -8.84
C GLU A 101 16.65 4.68 -7.31
N VAL A 102 15.93 3.71 -6.73
CA VAL A 102 15.69 3.66 -5.28
C VAL A 102 16.29 2.40 -4.65
N GLY A 103 16.42 1.32 -5.41
CA GLY A 103 16.98 0.05 -5.00
C GLY A 103 16.93 -0.90 -6.18
#